data_AF-A0A1I7YJI9-F1
#
_entry.id   AF-A0A1I7YJI9-F1
#
_cell.length_a   1.000
_cell.length_b   1.000
_cell.length_c   1.000
_cell.angle_alpha   90.00
_cell.angle_beta   90.00
_cell.angle_gamma   90.00
#
_symmetry.space_group_name_H-M   'P 1'
#
loop_
_entity.id
_entity.type
_entity.pdbx_description
1 polymer ?
#
loop_
_entity_poly.entity_id
_entity_poly.type
_entity_poly.pdbx_seq_one_letter_code
_entity_poly.pdbx_strand_id
1 'polypeptide(L)'
;MWDRILDEESDEVAKYRIPLDRAPQDVAFMIVTGELDETQPYKRINVELVERLKKAGRRVQAEWLSHSGHMLEPPHMPQVGVAYTPPSYWAQGGDQYLQCVEQRRLWPKMIAFLRETIPLESQEKAKL
;
A
#
# COMPACT_ATOMS: atom_id res chain seq x y z
N MET A 1 -18.86 9.52 -0.43
CA MET A 1 -19.05 9.29 1.02
C MET A 1 -17.73 9.46 1.76
N TRP A 2 -16.68 8.74 1.35
CA TRP A 2 -15.37 8.84 1.98
C TRP A 2 -14.73 10.23 1.94
N ASP A 3 -14.81 10.95 0.81
CA ASP A 3 -14.27 12.31 0.75
C ASP A 3 -14.91 13.20 1.80
N ARG A 4 -16.24 13.13 1.93
CA ARG A 4 -16.99 13.87 2.95
C ARG A 4 -16.52 13.55 4.37
N ILE A 5 -16.31 12.27 4.70
CA ILE A 5 -15.81 11.87 6.02
C ILE A 5 -14.37 12.40 6.23
N LEU A 6 -13.51 12.27 5.22
CA LEU A 6 -12.11 12.70 5.31
C LEU A 6 -11.95 14.23 5.29
N ASP A 7 -12.91 14.96 4.73
CA ASP A 7 -12.92 16.43 4.63
C ASP A 7 -13.61 17.08 5.83
N GLU A 8 -14.80 16.59 6.23
CA GLU A 8 -15.62 17.22 7.28
C GLU A 8 -15.29 16.71 8.68
N GLU A 9 -14.76 15.49 8.81
CA GLU A 9 -14.48 14.84 10.11
C GLU A 9 -12.99 14.47 10.26
N SER A 10 -12.09 15.22 9.61
CA SER A 10 -10.65 14.93 9.60
C SER A 10 -10.04 14.76 10.99
N ASP A 11 -10.47 15.59 11.95
CA ASP A 11 -9.98 15.56 13.33
C ASP A 11 -10.46 14.33 14.10
N GLU A 12 -11.68 13.85 13.83
CA GLU A 12 -12.20 12.61 14.41
C GLU A 12 -11.47 11.41 13.82
N VAL A 13 -11.32 11.37 12.49
CA VAL A 13 -10.56 10.32 11.80
C VAL A 13 -9.10 10.27 12.30
N ALA A 14 -8.48 11.43 12.56
CA ALA A 14 -7.11 11.52 13.02
C ALA A 14 -6.85 10.75 14.33
N LYS A 15 -7.84 10.68 15.24
CA LYS A 15 -7.74 9.96 16.51
C LYS A 15 -7.56 8.45 16.35
N TYR A 16 -8.07 7.90 15.25
CA TYR A 16 -8.03 6.46 14.96
C TYR A 16 -6.86 6.06 14.06
N ARG A 17 -6.02 7.00 13.65
CA ARG A 17 -4.86 6.70 12.81
C ARG A 17 -3.83 5.92 13.61
N ILE A 18 -3.30 4.88 12.98
CA ILE A 18 -2.15 4.16 13.53
C ILE A 18 -0.95 5.14 13.56
N PRO A 19 -0.26 5.30 14.71
CA PRO A 19 0.83 6.25 14.87
C PRO A 19 2.15 5.68 14.32
N LEU A 20 2.17 5.32 13.03
CA LEU A 20 3.34 4.72 12.37
C LEU A 20 4.55 5.67 12.33
N ASP A 21 4.32 6.98 12.42
CA ASP A 21 5.35 8.01 12.61
C ASP A 21 6.17 7.84 13.90
N ARG A 22 5.65 7.07 14.88
CA ARG A 22 6.32 6.74 16.15
C ARG A 22 7.05 5.40 16.15
N ALA A 23 7.10 4.68 15.02
CA ALA A 23 7.82 3.41 14.92
C ALA A 23 9.32 3.56 15.33
N PRO A 24 10.06 2.48 15.61
CA PRO A 24 11.51 2.56 15.78
C PRO A 24 12.24 3.15 14.55
N GLN A 25 13.41 3.76 14.73
CA GLN A 25 14.15 4.44 13.63
C GLN A 25 14.76 3.49 12.60
N ASP A 26 14.99 2.25 13.01
CA ASP A 26 15.46 1.15 12.18
C ASP A 26 14.35 0.48 11.35
N VAL A 27 13.09 0.92 11.50
CA VAL A 27 11.98 0.47 10.65
C VAL A 27 11.90 1.31 9.38
N ALA A 28 11.89 0.64 8.23
CA ALA A 28 11.60 1.27 6.94
C ALA A 28 10.21 0.86 6.43
N PHE A 29 9.57 1.76 5.70
CA PHE A 29 8.23 1.56 5.13
C PHE A 29 8.29 1.55 3.60
N MET A 30 7.63 0.57 2.99
CA MET A 30 7.28 0.61 1.57
C MET A 30 5.77 0.66 1.46
N ILE A 31 5.25 1.79 0.97
CA ILE A 31 3.82 2.01 0.77
C ILE A 31 3.53 1.78 -0.71
N VAL A 32 2.73 0.77 -1.02
CA VAL A 32 2.29 0.46 -2.38
C VAL A 32 0.82 0.82 -2.50
N THR A 33 0.45 1.50 -3.57
CA THR A 33 -0.93 1.98 -3.75
C THR A 33 -1.38 1.80 -5.19
N GLY A 34 -2.50 1.10 -5.38
CA GLY A 34 -3.27 1.15 -6.62
C GLY A 34 -4.05 2.47 -6.68
N GLU A 35 -3.83 3.26 -7.72
CA GLU A 35 -4.51 4.56 -7.86
C GLU A 35 -5.98 4.44 -8.30
N LEU A 36 -6.35 3.27 -8.85
CA LEU A 36 -7.71 2.93 -9.25
C LEU A 36 -8.40 2.04 -8.22
N ASP A 37 -7.98 2.07 -6.96
CA ASP A 37 -8.66 1.32 -5.89
C ASP A 37 -10.06 1.89 -5.64
N GLU A 38 -11.08 1.08 -5.90
CA GLU A 38 -12.49 1.44 -5.72
C GLU A 38 -13.09 0.94 -4.39
N THR A 39 -12.32 0.20 -3.59
CA THR A 39 -12.81 -0.34 -2.31
C THR A 39 -12.81 0.73 -1.22
N GLN A 40 -11.77 1.56 -1.19
CA GLN A 40 -11.51 2.59 -0.18
C GLN A 40 -10.65 3.71 -0.76
N PRO A 41 -10.64 4.92 -0.17
CA PRO A 41 -9.86 6.07 -0.65
C PRO A 41 -8.36 5.96 -0.31
N TYR A 42 -7.74 4.79 -0.52
CA TYR A 42 -6.36 4.51 -0.09
C TYR A 42 -5.33 5.43 -0.72
N LYS A 43 -5.53 5.91 -1.97
CA LYS A 43 -4.65 6.92 -2.58
C LYS A 43 -4.48 8.13 -1.67
N ARG A 44 -5.59 8.69 -1.21
CA ARG A 44 -5.59 9.87 -0.34
C ARG A 44 -4.98 9.56 1.02
N ILE A 45 -5.38 8.46 1.64
CA ILE A 45 -4.88 8.04 2.97
C ILE A 45 -3.37 7.79 2.93
N ASN A 46 -2.88 7.12 1.88
CA ASN A 46 -1.47 6.76 1.76
C ASN A 46 -0.59 7.97 1.43
N VAL A 47 -1.09 8.96 0.67
CA VAL A 47 -0.36 10.22 0.45
C VAL A 47 -0.09 10.89 1.80
N GLU A 48 -1.11 11.03 2.64
CA GLU A 48 -0.97 11.61 3.97
C GLU A 48 -0.06 10.79 4.88
N LEU A 49 -0.15 9.46 4.85
CA LEU A 49 0.73 8.58 5.61
C LEU A 49 2.19 8.77 5.20
N VAL A 50 2.48 8.81 3.90
CA VAL A 50 3.84 9.03 3.38
C VAL A 50 4.37 10.39 3.84
N GLU A 51 3.56 11.44 3.82
CA GLU A 51 3.96 12.75 4.33
C GLU A 51 4.27 12.74 5.82
N ARG A 52 3.42 12.10 6.64
CA ARG A 52 3.64 11.95 8.08
C ARG A 52 4.94 11.21 8.38
N LEU A 53 5.19 10.10 7.68
CA LEU A 53 6.42 9.31 7.81
C LEU A 53 7.66 10.14 7.43
N LYS A 54 7.61 10.88 6.30
CA LYS A 54 8.70 11.77 5.88
C LYS A 54 8.96 12.89 6.91
N LYS A 55 7.91 13.54 7.41
CA LYS A 55 8.03 14.59 8.44
C LYS A 55 8.65 14.07 9.74
N ALA A 56 8.38 12.82 10.09
CA ALA A 56 8.97 12.15 11.25
C ALA A 56 10.39 11.58 11.01
N GLY A 57 10.99 11.85 9.84
CA GLY A 57 12.35 11.40 9.50
C GLY A 57 12.44 9.91 9.20
N ARG A 58 11.33 9.24 8.86
CA ARG A 58 11.32 7.79 8.57
C ARG A 58 11.83 7.50 7.16
N ARG A 59 12.53 6.37 7.01
CA ARG A 59 12.82 5.80 5.68
C ARG A 59 11.50 5.29 5.09
N VAL A 60 11.03 5.95 4.04
CA VAL A 60 9.80 5.58 3.35
C VAL A 60 9.99 5.61 1.84
N GLN A 61 9.61 4.53 1.18
CA GLN A 61 9.47 4.41 -0.27
C GLN A 61 7.97 4.31 -0.60
N ALA A 62 7.53 5.00 -1.65
CA ALA A 62 6.15 4.97 -2.11
C ALA A 62 6.09 4.56 -3.59
N GLU A 63 5.25 3.58 -3.91
CA GLU A 63 4.98 3.12 -5.27
C GLU A 63 3.51 3.39 -5.61
N TRP A 64 3.28 4.30 -6.55
CA TRP A 64 1.95 4.67 -7.04
C TRP A 64 1.71 3.97 -8.37
N LEU A 65 0.74 3.07 -8.41
CA LEU A 65 0.43 2.21 -9.54
C LEU A 65 -0.81 2.74 -10.24
N SER A 66 -0.59 3.52 -11.30
CA SER A 66 -1.61 4.30 -12.02
C SER A 66 -2.75 3.47 -12.60
N HIS A 67 -2.53 2.18 -12.84
CA HIS A 67 -3.49 1.29 -13.49
C HIS A 67 -3.99 0.16 -12.57
N SER A 68 -3.59 0.17 -11.31
CA SER A 68 -3.89 -0.92 -10.39
C SER A 68 -5.03 -0.55 -9.44
N GLY A 69 -5.87 -1.54 -9.14
CA GLY A 69 -6.90 -1.48 -8.12
C GLY A 69 -6.41 -2.01 -6.77
N HIS A 70 -7.35 -2.52 -5.98
CA HIS A 70 -7.15 -2.98 -4.61
C HIS A 70 -6.27 -4.23 -4.51
N MET A 71 -6.57 -5.24 -5.34
CA MET A 71 -5.98 -6.57 -5.23
C MET A 71 -4.64 -6.65 -5.96
N LEU A 72 -3.57 -6.20 -5.29
CA LEU A 72 -2.20 -6.29 -5.77
C LEU A 72 -1.55 -7.62 -5.39
N GLU A 73 -1.52 -8.54 -6.33
CA GLU A 73 -1.05 -9.92 -6.12
C GLU A 73 0.37 -10.15 -6.67
N PRO A 74 1.01 -11.28 -6.36
CA PRO A 74 2.24 -11.70 -7.02
C PRO A 74 2.11 -11.71 -8.56
N PRO A 75 3.22 -11.58 -9.30
CA PRO A 75 3.18 -11.56 -10.76
C PRO A 75 2.43 -12.76 -11.34
N HIS A 76 1.71 -12.53 -12.44
CA HIS A 76 0.91 -13.53 -13.16
C HIS A 76 -0.40 -13.96 -12.50
N MET A 77 -0.69 -13.51 -11.29
CA MET A 77 -2.05 -13.62 -10.75
C MET A 77 -3.00 -12.74 -11.57
N PRO A 78 -4.18 -13.25 -11.96
CA PRO A 78 -5.14 -12.49 -12.74
C PRO A 78 -5.74 -11.36 -11.91
N GLN A 79 -5.96 -10.22 -12.56
CA GLN A 79 -6.71 -9.12 -11.99
C GLN A 79 -8.17 -9.55 -11.71
N VAL A 80 -8.69 -9.13 -10.56
CA VAL A 80 -10.08 -9.36 -10.14
C VAL A 80 -10.77 -8.01 -10.07
N GLY A 81 -11.63 -7.69 -11.03
CA GLY A 81 -12.33 -6.40 -11.07
C GLY A 81 -13.48 -6.28 -10.06
N VAL A 82 -14.13 -7.39 -9.74
CA VAL A 82 -15.23 -7.44 -8.77
C VAL A 82 -15.11 -8.70 -7.93
N ALA A 83 -15.19 -8.55 -6.61
CA ALA A 83 -15.20 -9.66 -5.66
C ALA A 83 -16.58 -9.76 -4.98
N TYR A 84 -17.05 -10.99 -4.74
CA TYR A 84 -18.27 -11.25 -3.99
C TYR A 84 -17.92 -11.56 -2.53
N THR A 85 -18.46 -10.75 -1.61
CA THR A 85 -18.41 -11.02 -0.18
C THR A 85 -19.84 -10.92 0.33
N PRO A 86 -20.51 -12.05 0.61
CA PRO A 86 -21.94 -12.08 0.91
C PRO A 86 -22.35 -11.02 1.95
N PRO A 87 -23.42 -10.23 1.69
CA PRO A 87 -24.35 -10.32 0.56
C PRO A 87 -23.99 -9.43 -0.66
N SER A 88 -22.79 -8.85 -0.73
CA SER A 88 -22.47 -7.74 -1.63
C SER A 88 -21.35 -8.04 -2.62
N TYR A 89 -21.41 -7.37 -3.77
CA TYR A 89 -20.30 -7.30 -4.73
C TYR A 89 -19.53 -6.00 -4.52
N TRP A 90 -18.21 -6.09 -4.57
CA TRP A 90 -17.29 -4.98 -4.33
C TRP A 90 -16.40 -4.80 -5.54
N ALA A 91 -16.49 -3.63 -6.17
CA ALA A 91 -15.54 -3.25 -7.20
C ALA A 91 -14.16 -3.08 -6.56
N GLN A 92 -13.18 -3.77 -7.13
CA GLN A 92 -11.78 -3.71 -6.70
C GLN A 92 -11.00 -2.66 -7.52
N GLY A 93 -11.54 -2.29 -8.68
CA GLY A 93 -10.91 -1.40 -9.65
C GLY A 93 -9.71 -2.02 -10.38
N GLY A 94 -8.93 -1.16 -11.04
CA GLY A 94 -7.75 -1.55 -11.82
C GLY A 94 -8.05 -2.03 -13.24
N ASP A 95 -7.08 -1.80 -14.13
CA ASP A 95 -7.10 -2.22 -15.52
C ASP A 95 -6.57 -3.65 -15.66
N GLN A 96 -7.34 -4.55 -16.29
CA GLN A 96 -7.05 -5.98 -16.34
C GLN A 96 -5.61 -6.32 -16.79
N TYR A 97 -5.16 -5.76 -17.92
CA TYR A 97 -3.81 -6.04 -18.45
C TYR A 97 -2.74 -5.20 -17.76
N LEU A 98 -2.99 -3.90 -17.57
CA LEU A 98 -1.97 -2.97 -17.10
C LEU A 98 -1.64 -3.20 -15.62
N GLN A 99 -2.61 -3.58 -14.79
CA GLN A 99 -2.35 -4.01 -13.42
C GLN A 99 -1.42 -5.23 -13.38
N CYS A 100 -1.62 -6.23 -14.25
CA CYS A 100 -0.71 -7.38 -14.33
C CYS A 100 0.74 -6.96 -14.69
N VAL A 101 0.90 -5.94 -15.54
CA VAL A 101 2.21 -5.37 -15.88
C VAL A 101 2.82 -4.64 -14.69
N GLU A 102 2.03 -3.86 -13.96
CA GLU A 102 2.48 -3.14 -12.76
C GLU A 102 2.87 -4.11 -11.64
N GLN A 103 2.09 -5.17 -11.38
CA GLN A 103 2.45 -6.24 -10.44
C GLN A 103 3.81 -6.87 -10.78
N ARG A 104 4.06 -7.16 -12.07
CA ARG A 104 5.36 -7.71 -12.52
C ARG A 104 6.52 -6.74 -12.30
N ARG A 105 6.30 -5.44 -12.45
CA ARG A 105 7.32 -4.40 -12.22
C ARG A 105 7.55 -4.09 -10.75
N LEU A 106 6.50 -4.19 -9.93
CA LEU A 106 6.53 -3.95 -8.49
C LEU A 106 7.32 -5.03 -7.76
N TRP A 107 7.08 -6.30 -8.10
CA TRP A 107 7.59 -7.43 -7.32
C TRP A 107 9.12 -7.42 -7.11
N PRO A 108 9.96 -7.17 -8.14
CA PRO A 108 11.40 -7.03 -7.95
C PRO A 108 11.79 -5.86 -7.03
N LYS A 109 11.03 -4.75 -7.06
CA LYS A 109 11.29 -3.60 -6.18
C LYS A 109 11.01 -3.94 -4.72
N MET A 110 9.95 -4.69 -4.43
CA MET A 110 9.67 -5.17 -3.07
C MET A 110 10.79 -6.06 -2.54
N ILE A 111 11.28 -6.99 -3.38
CA ILE A 111 12.42 -7.86 -3.03
C ILE A 111 13.68 -7.02 -2.76
N ALA A 112 13.98 -6.04 -3.61
CA ALA A 112 15.12 -5.15 -3.42
C ALA A 112 15.00 -4.35 -2.10
N PHE A 113 13.84 -3.75 -1.84
CA PHE A 113 13.58 -3.00 -0.61
C PHE A 113 13.80 -3.87 0.64
N LEU A 114 13.31 -5.10 0.65
CA LEU A 114 13.52 -6.04 1.75
C LEU A 114 15.00 -6.38 1.93
N ARG A 115 15.72 -6.68 0.84
CA ARG A 115 17.16 -7.00 0.89
C ARG A 115 18.02 -5.85 1.39
N GLU A 116 17.66 -4.61 1.04
CA GLU A 116 18.35 -3.39 1.46
C GLU A 116 18.03 -2.99 2.91
N THR A 117 16.93 -3.48 3.47
CA THR A 117 16.44 -3.06 4.79
C THR A 117 16.74 -4.10 5.86
N ILE A 118 16.66 -5.40 5.54
CA ILE A 118 16.89 -6.48 6.51
C ILE A 118 18.40 -6.72 6.62
N PRO A 119 19.02 -6.53 7.80
CA PRO A 119 20.46 -6.77 8.00
C PRO A 119 20.87 -8.19 7.63
N LEU A 120 22.05 -8.35 7.01
CA LEU A 120 22.58 -9.65 6.55
C LEU A 120 22.65 -10.71 7.66
N GLU A 121 23.00 -10.30 8.89
CA GLU A 121 23.04 -11.18 10.07
C GLU A 121 21.68 -11.80 10.41
N SER A 122 20.59 -11.11 10.05
CA SER A 122 19.22 -11.62 10.21
C SER A 122 18.80 -12.53 9.06
N GLN A 123 19.42 -12.38 7.88
CA GLN A 123 19.16 -13.23 6.71
C GLN A 123 19.84 -14.60 6.82
N GLU A 124 20.99 -14.70 7.50
CA GLU A 124 21.68 -15.97 7.74
C GLU A 124 20.93 -16.87 8.74
N LYS A 125 20.32 -16.29 9.78
CA LYS A 125 19.50 -17.03 10.77
C LYS A 125 18.19 -17.57 10.20
N ALA A 126 17.68 -16.97 9.12
CA ALA A 126 16.44 -17.40 8.46
C ALA A 126 16.62 -18.56 7.47
N LYS A 127 17.87 -18.97 7.18
CA LYS A 127 18.19 -20.19 6.45
C LYS A 127 18.28 -21.37 7.44
N LEU A 128 17.13 -21.91 7.85
CA LEU A 128 17.01 -23.23 8.48
C LEU A 128 16.34 -24.20 7.50
#